data_AF-A0A6C0KNP0-F1
#
_entry.id   AF-A0A6C0KNP0-F1
#
_cell.length_a   1.000
_cell.length_b   1.000
_cell.length_c   1.000
_cell.angle_alpha   90.00
_cell.angle_beta   90.00
_cell.angle_gamma   90.00
#
_symmetry.space_group_name_H-M   'P 1'
#
loop_
_entity.id
_entity.type
_entity.pdbx_description
1 polymer ?
#
loop_
_entity_poly.entity_id
_entity_poly.type
_entity_poly.pdbx_seq_one_letter_code
_entity_poly.pdbx_strand_id
1 'polypeptide(L)'
;MVVCYTSKMYHTLIDNVKAWIDQKVVEGDGMLLRGWAFSEDNGVCPIRCRYESTIRSVDIEIRKDIVDRFARPNIILSGWKIHVPLHKYIDFQIKLGSEWCTFLSYHSAPQTMKPILEADTDTDTETKTPVELPPIQNTVINPPVFVPNSSNVQIISFDSRSSPSNVFIVDQFYDRPDEVRLFGVSSLQSSNSNAVDSIKSNLSLQQNIQNIIGRPIKSFSQYEENGRFSLSHRTTPVSLDTKPYQYAGVVFLTPNAPVTAGITMYRSKTNSTEVEAVDIVGNVYNRIVLFNAKTIHSVTHHFGSEMEEGRLIQQFAFDLL
;
A
#
# COMPACT_ATOMS: atom_id res chain seq x y z
N MET A 1 15.67 -28.90 -5.48
CA MET A 1 16.10 -27.50 -5.30
C MET A 1 15.12 -26.62 -6.07
N VAL A 2 14.02 -26.21 -5.42
CA VAL A 2 12.95 -25.43 -6.06
C VAL A 2 13.26 -23.96 -5.83
N VAL A 3 13.67 -23.27 -6.90
CA VAL A 3 13.84 -21.82 -6.90
C VAL A 3 12.46 -21.21 -7.14
N CYS A 4 11.80 -20.78 -6.07
CA CYS A 4 10.57 -19.98 -6.17
C CYS A 4 10.93 -18.57 -6.64
N TYR A 5 10.72 -18.29 -7.92
CA TYR A 5 10.73 -16.93 -8.45
C TYR A 5 9.39 -16.26 -8.09
N THR A 6 9.35 -15.53 -6.98
CA THR A 6 8.26 -14.59 -6.73
C THR A 6 8.33 -13.46 -7.77
N SER A 7 7.20 -13.15 -8.38
CA SER A 7 7.02 -12.07 -9.35
C SER A 7 7.27 -10.71 -8.68
N LYS A 8 8.56 -10.33 -8.68
CA LYS A 8 9.13 -9.10 -8.09
C LYS A 8 8.36 -7.83 -8.47
N MET A 9 8.20 -6.90 -7.51
CA MET A 9 7.85 -5.51 -7.80
C MET A 9 9.09 -4.62 -7.65
N TYR A 10 9.27 -3.69 -8.58
CA TYR A 10 10.48 -2.84 -8.70
C TYR A 10 10.20 -1.36 -8.52
N HIS A 11 8.99 -1.01 -8.08
CA HIS A 11 8.57 0.37 -7.95
C HIS A 11 9.32 0.99 -6.78
N THR A 12 10.10 2.00 -7.12
CA THR A 12 10.81 2.86 -6.18
C THR A 12 10.09 4.20 -6.12
N LEU A 13 10.47 5.06 -5.19
CA LEU A 13 9.97 6.44 -5.10
C LEU A 13 10.38 7.32 -6.31
N ILE A 14 11.13 6.76 -7.26
CA ILE A 14 11.63 7.44 -8.45
C ILE A 14 11.29 6.58 -9.69
N ASP A 15 10.46 7.11 -10.60
CA ASP A 15 9.88 6.34 -11.72
C ASP A 15 10.92 5.57 -12.55
N ASN A 16 12.05 6.21 -12.84
CA ASN A 16 13.14 5.67 -13.66
C ASN A 16 14.19 4.90 -12.85
N VAL A 17 13.93 4.55 -11.59
CA VAL A 17 14.80 3.70 -10.78
C VAL A 17 14.07 2.40 -10.48
N LYS A 18 14.75 1.28 -10.75
CA LYS A 18 14.28 -0.07 -10.39
C LYS A 18 15.12 -0.56 -9.24
N ALA A 19 14.47 -1.05 -8.18
CA ALA A 19 15.18 -1.62 -7.04
C ALA A 19 14.35 -2.69 -6.33
N TRP A 20 15.03 -3.52 -5.55
CA TRP A 20 14.40 -4.52 -4.71
C TRP A 20 15.31 -4.96 -3.56
N ILE A 21 14.72 -5.27 -2.40
CA ILE A 21 15.40 -5.97 -1.30
C ILE A 21 15.01 -7.44 -1.37
N ASP A 22 15.94 -8.32 -1.74
CA ASP A 22 15.68 -9.76 -1.88
C ASP A 22 16.09 -10.59 -0.67
N GLN A 23 16.98 -10.09 0.20
CA GLN A 23 17.37 -10.81 1.42
C GLN A 23 17.35 -9.90 2.64
N LYS A 24 16.80 -10.43 3.74
CA LYS A 24 16.71 -9.80 5.06
C LYS A 24 17.07 -10.85 6.09
N VAL A 25 18.15 -10.65 6.84
CA VAL A 25 18.60 -11.58 7.89
C VAL A 25 18.84 -10.79 9.16
N VAL A 26 18.18 -11.14 10.26
CA VAL A 26 18.46 -10.53 11.57
C VAL A 26 19.73 -11.18 12.11
N GLU A 27 20.74 -10.37 12.43
CA GLU A 27 22.04 -10.81 12.93
C GLU A 27 22.41 -9.98 14.18
N GLY A 28 22.36 -10.59 15.36
CA GLY A 28 22.66 -9.90 16.62
C GLY A 28 21.71 -8.74 16.89
N ASP A 29 22.25 -7.53 17.03
CA ASP A 29 21.54 -6.27 17.27
C ASP A 29 21.17 -5.52 15.97
N GLY A 30 21.43 -6.11 14.81
CA GLY A 30 21.17 -5.53 13.51
C GLY A 30 20.49 -6.46 12.52
N MET A 31 20.40 -5.99 11.28
CA MET A 31 19.83 -6.69 10.16
C MET A 31 20.73 -6.53 8.95
N LEU A 32 21.08 -7.66 8.35
CA LEU A 32 21.70 -7.72 7.05
C LEU A 32 20.64 -7.62 5.96
N LEU A 33 20.76 -6.58 5.14
CA LEU A 33 19.94 -6.36 3.96
C LEU A 33 20.77 -6.59 2.70
N ARG A 34 20.20 -7.29 1.73
CA ARG A 34 20.71 -7.34 0.37
C ARG A 34 19.62 -7.06 -0.63
N GLY A 35 20.04 -6.48 -1.72
CA GLY A 35 19.14 -6.11 -2.80
C GLY A 35 19.91 -5.72 -4.03
N TRP A 36 19.22 -5.01 -4.90
CA TRP A 36 19.81 -4.41 -6.07
C TRP A 36 19.04 -3.15 -6.46
N ALA A 37 19.71 -2.21 -7.12
CA ALA A 37 19.08 -1.04 -7.70
C ALA A 37 19.84 -0.53 -8.93
N PHE A 38 19.11 0.01 -9.90
CA PHE A 38 19.69 0.71 -11.06
C PHE A 38 18.70 1.75 -11.61
N SER A 39 19.24 2.76 -12.29
CA SER A 39 18.46 3.72 -13.08
C SER A 39 18.24 3.17 -14.49
N GLU A 40 17.01 3.27 -14.99
CA GLU A 40 16.67 2.88 -16.36
C GLU A 40 17.42 3.73 -17.39
N ASP A 41 17.68 4.99 -17.06
CA ASP A 41 18.36 5.95 -17.93
C ASP A 41 19.88 5.90 -17.77
N ASN A 42 20.37 5.75 -16.52
CA ASN A 42 21.80 5.89 -16.20
C ASN A 42 22.53 4.57 -15.90
N GLY A 43 21.82 3.45 -15.79
CA GLY A 43 22.40 2.16 -15.40
C GLY A 43 22.75 2.11 -13.90
N VAL A 44 23.92 1.58 -13.55
CA VAL A 44 24.39 1.52 -12.16
C VAL A 44 24.84 2.90 -11.70
N CYS A 45 24.19 3.41 -10.66
CA CYS A 45 24.59 4.65 -10.00
C CYS A 45 25.10 4.35 -8.59
N PRO A 46 25.89 5.27 -7.99
CA PRO A 46 26.25 5.17 -6.58
C PRO A 46 25.01 5.07 -5.67
N ILE A 47 25.05 4.13 -4.73
CA ILE A 47 24.00 3.91 -3.74
C ILE A 47 24.58 4.10 -2.34
N ARG A 48 23.77 4.64 -1.44
CA ARG A 48 24.06 4.71 -0.01
C ARG A 48 22.78 4.48 0.79
N CYS A 49 22.91 4.26 2.09
CA CYS A 49 21.77 4.36 2.99
C CYS A 49 21.93 5.54 3.95
N ARG A 50 20.80 6.06 4.41
CA ARG A 50 20.69 7.08 5.44
C ARG A 50 19.70 6.61 6.49
N TYR A 51 20.03 6.75 7.75
CA TYR A 51 19.10 6.57 8.85
C TYR A 51 19.43 7.59 9.95
N GLU A 52 18.42 8.32 10.40
CA GLU A 52 18.59 9.47 11.30
C GLU A 52 19.63 10.46 10.72
N SER A 53 20.68 10.80 11.47
CA SER A 53 21.80 11.63 11.02
C SER A 53 22.94 10.84 10.36
N THR A 54 22.85 9.52 10.32
CA THR A 54 23.93 8.63 9.83
C THR A 54 23.79 8.36 8.34
N ILE A 55 24.90 8.46 7.61
CA ILE A 55 25.01 8.07 6.20
C ILE A 55 26.05 6.96 6.10
N ARG A 56 25.72 5.88 5.39
CA ARG A 56 26.59 4.71 5.21
C ARG A 56 26.62 4.29 3.74
N SER A 57 27.81 3.96 3.26
CA SER A 57 27.97 3.29 1.96
C SER A 57 27.49 1.85 2.05
N VAL A 58 27.02 1.32 0.93
CA VAL A 58 26.68 -0.11 0.77
C VAL A 58 27.87 -0.86 0.15
N ASP A 59 27.98 -2.15 0.43
CA ASP A 59 28.91 -3.04 -0.26
C ASP A 59 28.29 -3.44 -1.61
N ILE A 60 29.02 -3.26 -2.71
CA ILE A 60 28.52 -3.56 -4.07
C ILE A 60 28.72 -5.03 -4.41
N GLU A 61 27.71 -5.64 -5.03
CA GLU A 61 27.73 -7.05 -5.43
C GLU A 61 27.42 -7.23 -6.93
N ILE A 62 28.03 -8.26 -7.52
CA ILE A 62 27.72 -8.68 -8.90
C ILE A 62 26.37 -9.40 -8.94
N ARG A 63 25.52 -9.01 -9.89
CA ARG A 63 24.15 -9.54 -10.06
C ARG A 63 23.87 -9.97 -11.50
N LYS A 64 24.46 -11.10 -11.90
CA LYS A 64 24.21 -11.70 -13.23
C LYS A 64 22.74 -12.06 -13.43
N ASP A 65 22.06 -12.51 -12.38
CA ASP A 65 20.63 -12.80 -12.39
C ASP A 65 19.77 -11.57 -12.75
N ILE A 66 20.24 -10.37 -12.40
CA ILE A 66 19.55 -9.12 -12.73
C ILE A 66 19.87 -8.69 -14.17
N VAL A 67 21.11 -8.85 -14.61
CA VAL A 67 21.51 -8.65 -16.01
C VAL A 67 20.66 -9.51 -16.94
N ASP A 68 20.57 -10.81 -16.65
CA ASP A 68 19.83 -11.79 -17.46
C ASP A 68 18.33 -11.44 -17.47
N ARG A 69 17.78 -11.00 -16.33
CA ARG A 69 16.36 -10.65 -16.21
C ARG A 69 15.97 -9.40 -16.98
N PHE A 70 16.80 -8.37 -17.01
CA PHE A 70 16.49 -7.12 -17.72
C PHE A 70 17.13 -7.03 -19.11
N ALA A 71 17.87 -8.06 -19.53
CA ALA A 71 18.66 -8.08 -20.75
C ALA A 71 19.58 -6.84 -20.88
N ARG A 72 20.22 -6.44 -19.78
CA ARG A 72 21.06 -5.23 -19.67
C ARG A 72 22.42 -5.57 -19.06
N PRO A 73 23.52 -5.67 -19.83
CA PRO A 73 24.83 -6.03 -19.29
C PRO A 73 25.47 -4.93 -18.44
N ASN A 74 25.10 -3.67 -18.68
CA ASN A 74 25.64 -2.50 -17.96
C ASN A 74 25.13 -2.39 -16.52
N ILE A 75 24.23 -3.27 -16.06
CA ILE A 75 23.74 -3.31 -14.67
C ILE A 75 24.33 -4.46 -13.85
N ILE A 76 25.44 -5.06 -14.30
CA ILE A 76 26.08 -6.20 -13.60
C ILE A 76 26.50 -5.90 -12.15
N LEU A 77 26.74 -4.63 -11.82
CA LEU A 77 27.10 -4.15 -10.48
C LEU A 77 25.91 -3.51 -9.74
N SER A 78 24.67 -3.84 -10.09
CA SER A 78 23.48 -3.27 -9.44
C SER A 78 23.24 -3.80 -8.02
N GLY A 79 23.93 -4.88 -7.61
CA GLY A 79 23.73 -5.50 -6.31
C GLY A 79 24.32 -4.69 -5.18
N TRP A 80 23.67 -4.77 -4.02
CA TRP A 80 24.18 -4.15 -2.81
C TRP A 80 23.88 -4.99 -1.57
N LYS A 81 24.74 -4.84 -0.56
CA LYS A 81 24.65 -5.47 0.76
C LYS A 81 24.97 -4.43 1.84
N ILE A 82 24.24 -4.46 2.95
CA ILE A 82 24.52 -3.58 4.09
C ILE A 82 23.98 -4.16 5.41
N HIS A 83 24.72 -3.92 6.50
CA HIS A 83 24.25 -4.19 7.86
C HIS A 83 23.72 -2.90 8.49
N VAL A 84 22.45 -2.91 8.90
CA VAL A 84 21.75 -1.77 9.50
C VAL A 84 21.28 -2.11 10.92
N PRO A 85 21.19 -1.13 11.84
CA PRO A 85 20.60 -1.34 13.16
C PRO A 85 19.12 -1.73 13.06
N LEU A 86 18.62 -2.50 14.03
CA LEU A 86 17.19 -2.83 14.15
C LEU A 86 16.35 -1.61 14.57
N HIS A 87 15.06 -1.65 14.25
CA HIS A 87 14.05 -0.66 14.62
C HIS A 87 14.37 0.77 14.13
N LYS A 88 15.00 0.88 12.97
CA LYS A 88 15.32 2.17 12.32
C LYS A 88 14.66 2.26 10.95
N TYR A 89 14.28 3.48 10.59
CA TYR A 89 13.89 3.81 9.21
C TYR A 89 15.15 4.09 8.40
N ILE A 90 15.32 3.31 7.35
CA ILE A 90 16.46 3.33 6.45
C ILE A 90 15.99 3.87 5.10
N ASP A 91 16.50 5.03 4.71
CA ASP A 91 16.35 5.56 3.36
C ASP A 91 17.52 5.08 2.50
N PHE A 92 17.23 4.25 1.50
CA PHE A 92 18.16 3.95 0.43
C PHE A 92 18.13 5.08 -0.60
N GLN A 93 19.31 5.63 -0.88
CA GLN A 93 19.50 6.75 -1.77
C GLN A 93 20.38 6.37 -2.95
N ILE A 94 20.05 6.88 -4.12
CA ILE A 94 20.79 6.70 -5.37
C ILE A 94 21.22 8.07 -5.87
N LYS A 95 22.45 8.17 -6.40
CA LYS A 95 22.96 9.43 -6.94
C LYS A 95 22.55 9.60 -8.39
N LEU A 96 21.74 10.62 -8.67
CA LEU A 96 21.28 10.97 -10.02
C LEU A 96 21.78 12.38 -10.35
N GLY A 97 22.72 12.49 -11.29
CA GLY A 97 23.42 13.76 -11.55
C GLY A 97 24.23 14.22 -10.32
N SER A 98 23.95 15.42 -9.82
CA SER A 98 24.59 15.97 -8.61
C SER A 98 23.91 15.55 -7.31
N GLU A 99 22.66 15.09 -7.38
CA GLU A 99 21.79 14.94 -6.21
C GLU A 99 21.71 13.51 -5.70
N TRP A 100 21.45 13.38 -4.39
CA TRP A 100 21.11 12.11 -3.76
C TRP A 100 19.60 12.04 -3.55
N CYS A 101 18.96 11.09 -4.21
CA CYS A 101 17.51 10.92 -4.17
C CYS A 101 17.16 9.64 -3.43
N THR A 102 16.22 9.69 -2.50
CA THR A 102 15.69 8.49 -1.83
C THR A 102 14.81 7.73 -2.81
N PHE A 103 15.16 6.47 -3.08
CA PHE A 103 14.37 5.60 -3.97
C PHE A 103 13.59 4.54 -3.18
N LEU A 104 14.02 4.19 -1.96
CA LEU A 104 13.34 3.18 -1.15
C LEU A 104 13.50 3.50 0.33
N SER A 105 12.42 3.48 1.09
CA SER A 105 12.47 3.57 2.56
C SER A 105 12.09 2.21 3.17
N TYR A 106 12.82 1.77 4.19
CA TYR A 106 12.67 0.46 4.80
C TYR A 106 12.75 0.54 6.32
N HIS A 107 11.84 -0.11 7.03
CA HIS A 107 11.90 -0.22 8.50
C HIS A 107 12.56 -1.54 8.91
N SER A 108 13.70 -1.47 9.58
CA SER A 108 14.47 -2.63 10.06
C SER A 108 13.88 -3.29 11.31
N ALA A 109 12.56 -3.48 11.36
CA ALA A 109 11.92 -4.23 12.43
C ALA A 109 12.09 -5.74 12.19
N PRO A 110 12.41 -6.54 13.23
CA PRO A 110 12.30 -8.00 13.14
C PRO A 110 10.84 -8.34 12.82
N GLN A 111 10.56 -8.82 11.62
CA GLN A 111 9.29 -9.45 11.36
C GLN A 111 9.30 -10.78 12.11
N THR A 112 8.30 -11.06 12.93
CA THR A 112 8.07 -12.42 13.47
C THR A 112 7.69 -13.34 12.31
N MET A 113 8.68 -13.80 11.55
CA MET A 113 8.48 -14.95 10.67
C MET A 113 8.38 -16.18 11.57
N LYS A 114 7.19 -16.79 11.64
CA LYS A 114 7.13 -18.21 12.01
C LYS A 114 8.07 -18.95 11.07
N PRO A 115 8.93 -19.86 11.57
CA PRO A 115 9.72 -20.71 10.71
C PRO A 115 8.79 -21.39 9.71
N ILE A 116 9.08 -21.27 8.42
CA ILE A 116 8.50 -22.16 7.42
C ILE A 116 9.08 -23.53 7.78
N LEU A 117 8.28 -24.34 8.47
CA LEU A 117 8.58 -25.76 8.63
C LEU A 117 8.72 -26.34 7.23
N GLU A 118 9.89 -26.91 6.97
CA GLU A 118 10.16 -27.69 5.78
C GLU A 118 9.08 -28.79 5.65
N ALA A 119 8.59 -28.97 4.43
CA ALA A 119 7.53 -29.90 4.12
C ALA A 119 7.90 -31.34 4.49
N ASP A 120 6.92 -31.99 5.13
CA ASP A 120 6.69 -33.41 5.33
C ASP A 120 7.71 -34.39 4.71
N THR A 121 8.36 -35.14 5.59
CA THR A 121 8.42 -36.60 5.43
C THR A 121 7.70 -37.24 6.61
N ASP A 122 6.48 -37.70 6.32
CA ASP A 122 5.78 -38.88 6.80
C ASP A 122 5.94 -39.41 8.24
N THR A 123 4.77 -39.81 8.77
CA THR A 123 4.51 -40.70 9.92
C THR A 123 4.91 -40.18 11.31
N ASP A 124 3.94 -39.78 12.14
CA ASP A 124 3.21 -40.71 13.02
C ASP A 124 2.22 -39.97 13.93
N THR A 125 1.16 -40.69 14.27
CA THR A 125 0.06 -40.29 15.15
C THR A 125 0.51 -40.09 16.59
N GLU A 126 0.34 -38.87 17.14
CA GLU A 126 0.25 -38.67 18.58
C GLU A 126 -0.68 -37.50 18.94
N THR A 127 -1.66 -37.81 19.78
CA THR A 127 -2.66 -36.90 20.35
C THR A 127 -2.01 -35.78 21.16
N LYS A 128 -2.13 -34.52 20.70
CA LYS A 128 -1.79 -33.33 21.48
C LYS A 128 -3.05 -32.64 22.00
N THR A 129 -3.14 -32.60 23.33
CA THR A 129 -4.07 -31.79 24.13
C THR A 129 -3.97 -30.31 23.74
N PRO A 130 -5.08 -29.52 23.75
CA PRO A 130 -5.04 -28.13 23.34
C PRO A 130 -4.12 -27.31 24.26
N VAL A 131 -3.16 -26.61 23.67
CA VAL A 131 -2.39 -25.57 24.37
C VAL A 131 -3.31 -24.36 24.55
N GLU A 132 -3.68 -24.09 25.80
CA GLU A 132 -4.42 -22.90 26.19
C GLU A 132 -3.55 -21.66 25.93
N LEU A 133 -3.98 -20.78 25.03
CA LEU A 133 -3.33 -19.50 24.79
C LEU A 133 -3.49 -18.61 26.03
N PRO A 134 -2.45 -17.87 26.45
CA PRO A 134 -2.61 -16.92 27.54
C PRO A 134 -3.67 -15.87 27.17
N PRO A 135 -4.49 -15.41 28.12
CA PRO A 135 -5.53 -14.43 27.87
C PRO A 135 -4.90 -13.15 27.30
N ILE A 136 -5.40 -12.74 26.13
CA ILE A 136 -5.05 -11.48 25.49
C ILE A 136 -5.46 -10.36 26.45
N GLN A 137 -4.47 -9.69 27.05
CA GLN A 137 -4.73 -8.44 27.75
C GLN A 137 -5.22 -7.42 26.71
N ASN A 138 -6.46 -6.95 26.90
CA ASN A 138 -7.05 -5.81 26.21
C ASN A 138 -6.24 -4.54 26.50
N THR A 139 -5.06 -4.44 25.90
CA THR A 139 -4.37 -3.17 25.74
C THR A 139 -5.04 -2.50 24.56
N VAL A 140 -5.77 -1.41 24.84
CA VAL A 140 -6.29 -0.52 23.81
C VAL A 140 -5.08 0.07 23.09
N ILE A 141 -4.64 -0.57 22.01
CA ILE A 141 -3.62 -0.02 21.13
C ILE A 141 -4.29 1.16 20.43
N ASN A 142 -3.97 2.38 20.89
CA ASN A 142 -4.41 3.57 20.18
C ASN A 142 -3.88 3.50 18.74
N PRO A 143 -4.73 3.74 17.72
CA PRO A 143 -4.29 3.74 16.34
C PRO A 143 -3.12 4.73 16.15
N PRO A 144 -2.11 4.39 15.33
CA PRO A 144 -1.08 5.35 14.99
C PRO A 144 -1.70 6.60 14.34
N VAL A 145 -1.18 7.77 14.67
CA VAL A 145 -1.58 9.01 14.00
C VAL A 145 -0.94 9.02 12.62
N PHE A 146 -1.72 8.75 11.58
CA PHE A 146 -1.27 8.80 10.20
C PHE A 146 -1.39 10.21 9.64
N VAL A 147 -0.31 10.72 9.06
CA VAL A 147 -0.25 12.03 8.41
C VAL A 147 -0.31 11.83 6.88
N PRO A 148 -1.33 12.39 6.22
CA PRO A 148 -1.38 12.45 4.78
C PRO A 148 -0.33 13.39 4.16
N ASN A 149 0.22 13.02 3.01
CA ASN A 149 1.09 13.84 2.19
C ASN A 149 0.26 14.83 1.35
N SER A 150 0.58 16.12 1.43
CA SER A 150 -0.12 17.19 0.71
C SER A 150 0.54 17.57 -0.63
N SER A 151 1.67 16.96 -1.00
CA SER A 151 2.51 17.46 -2.10
C SER A 151 2.22 16.88 -3.50
N ASN A 152 1.30 15.91 -3.65
CA ASN A 152 1.05 15.19 -4.92
C ASN A 152 -0.42 15.22 -5.38
N VAL A 153 -1.07 16.38 -5.38
CA VAL A 153 -2.48 16.50 -5.81
C VAL A 153 -2.59 16.57 -7.34
N GLN A 154 -3.15 15.53 -7.97
CA GLN A 154 -3.63 15.61 -9.36
C GLN A 154 -5.14 15.90 -9.36
N ILE A 155 -5.52 17.13 -9.69
CA ILE A 155 -6.94 17.48 -9.86
C ILE A 155 -7.32 17.16 -11.30
N ILE A 156 -8.04 16.06 -11.51
CA ILE A 156 -8.65 15.77 -12.82
C ILE A 156 -10.10 16.31 -12.77
N SER A 157 -10.26 17.56 -13.19
CA SER A 157 -11.59 18.13 -13.43
C SER A 157 -12.07 17.67 -14.81
N PHE A 158 -13.12 16.86 -14.87
CA PHE A 158 -13.79 16.50 -16.12
C PHE A 158 -14.76 17.62 -16.53
N ASP A 159 -14.77 17.95 -17.83
CA ASP A 159 -15.41 19.13 -18.43
C ASP A 159 -16.90 19.33 -18.03
N SER A 160 -17.25 20.59 -17.89
CA SER A 160 -18.38 21.17 -17.15
C SER A 160 -19.74 21.14 -17.85
N ARG A 161 -20.02 20.15 -18.71
CA ARG A 161 -21.25 20.15 -19.54
C ARG A 161 -22.34 19.13 -19.22
N SER A 162 -22.18 18.31 -18.18
CA SER A 162 -23.32 17.61 -17.56
C SER A 162 -22.98 17.11 -16.16
N SER A 163 -23.28 17.94 -15.15
CA SER A 163 -23.16 17.68 -13.70
C SER A 163 -21.73 17.61 -13.14
N PRO A 164 -21.44 18.22 -11.96
CA PRO A 164 -20.09 18.35 -11.43
C PRO A 164 -19.65 17.04 -10.77
N SER A 165 -19.21 16.08 -11.58
CA SER A 165 -18.55 14.87 -11.08
C SER A 165 -17.06 15.18 -10.87
N ASN A 166 -16.75 15.93 -9.81
CA ASN A 166 -15.36 16.16 -9.42
C ASN A 166 -14.82 14.85 -8.84
N VAL A 167 -13.96 14.16 -9.61
CA VAL A 167 -13.16 13.03 -9.13
C VAL A 167 -11.78 13.56 -8.79
N PHE A 168 -11.34 13.39 -7.55
CA PHE A 168 -10.00 13.77 -7.09
C PHE A 168 -9.17 12.51 -6.93
N ILE A 169 -7.98 12.49 -7.52
CA ILE A 169 -7.07 11.35 -7.47
C ILE A 169 -5.74 11.87 -6.95
N VAL A 170 -5.32 11.38 -5.78
CA VAL A 170 -4.08 11.83 -5.15
C VAL A 170 -3.25 10.60 -4.83
N ASP A 171 -2.09 10.53 -5.47
CA ASP A 171 -1.10 9.49 -5.19
C ASP A 171 -0.28 9.85 -3.96
N GLN A 172 0.30 8.82 -3.34
CA GLN A 172 1.10 8.96 -2.13
C GLN A 172 0.35 9.62 -0.98
N PHE A 173 -0.96 9.32 -0.81
CA PHE A 173 -1.82 9.99 0.15
C PHE A 173 -1.28 9.94 1.57
N TYR A 174 -0.70 8.83 2.02
CA TYR A 174 -0.05 8.71 3.33
C TYR A 174 1.47 8.84 3.24
N ASP A 175 2.09 9.46 4.25
CA ASP A 175 3.55 9.46 4.42
C ASP A 175 4.09 8.07 4.80
N ARG A 176 3.30 7.29 5.54
CA ARG A 176 3.68 5.96 6.09
C ARG A 176 2.62 4.89 5.74
N PRO A 177 2.38 4.61 4.45
CA PRO A 177 1.26 3.76 4.02
C PRO A 177 1.39 2.30 4.48
N ASP A 178 2.61 1.80 4.67
CA ASP A 178 2.84 0.44 5.18
C ASP A 178 2.34 0.28 6.61
N GLU A 179 2.46 1.31 7.44
CA GLU A 179 1.95 1.28 8.82
C GLU A 179 0.45 1.37 8.89
N VAL A 180 -0.15 2.18 8.00
CA VAL A 180 -1.61 2.25 7.84
C VAL A 180 -2.14 0.88 7.45
N ARG A 181 -1.48 0.23 6.48
CA ARG A 181 -1.82 -1.12 6.04
C ARG A 181 -1.68 -2.13 7.17
N LEU A 182 -0.54 -2.18 7.85
CA LEU A 182 -0.29 -3.12 8.94
C LEU A 182 -1.35 -2.96 10.03
N PHE A 183 -1.65 -1.72 10.41
CA PHE A 183 -2.70 -1.42 11.36
C PHE A 183 -4.08 -1.89 10.89
N GLY A 184 -4.44 -1.63 9.63
CA GLY A 184 -5.70 -2.08 9.04
C GLY A 184 -5.84 -3.61 9.05
N VAL A 185 -4.81 -4.33 8.61
CA VAL A 185 -4.77 -5.79 8.61
C VAL A 185 -4.90 -6.36 10.03
N SER A 186 -4.11 -5.85 10.98
CA SER A 186 -4.17 -6.32 12.37
C SER A 186 -5.52 -6.03 13.02
N SER A 187 -6.15 -4.90 12.71
CA SER A 187 -7.47 -4.55 13.21
C SER A 187 -8.55 -5.49 12.69
N LEU A 188 -8.51 -5.85 11.41
CA LEU A 188 -9.44 -6.82 10.81
C LEU A 188 -9.25 -8.24 11.39
N GLN A 189 -7.99 -8.67 11.56
CA GLN A 189 -7.67 -9.95 12.21
C GLN A 189 -8.20 -10.00 13.65
N SER A 190 -7.98 -8.95 14.45
CA SER A 190 -8.41 -8.89 15.85
C SER A 190 -9.94 -8.89 16.03
N SER A 191 -10.66 -8.28 15.08
CA SER A 191 -12.13 -8.21 15.08
C SER A 191 -12.79 -9.44 14.45
N ASN A 192 -12.01 -10.33 13.84
CA ASN A 192 -12.49 -11.46 13.04
C ASN A 192 -13.58 -11.01 12.03
N SER A 193 -13.39 -9.83 11.44
CA SER A 193 -14.35 -9.14 10.58
C SER A 193 -13.66 -8.67 9.31
N ASN A 194 -14.40 -8.64 8.21
CA ASN A 194 -13.94 -8.09 6.93
C ASN A 194 -14.01 -6.55 6.89
N ALA A 195 -14.52 -5.92 7.96
CA ALA A 195 -14.50 -4.48 8.12
C ALA A 195 -14.42 -4.06 9.58
N VAL A 196 -13.66 -3.00 9.86
CA VAL A 196 -13.45 -2.49 11.21
C VAL A 196 -13.38 -0.97 11.22
N ASP A 197 -14.14 -0.37 12.14
CA ASP A 197 -14.10 1.06 12.42
C ASP A 197 -12.85 1.35 13.24
N SER A 198 -12.04 2.32 12.81
CA SER A 198 -10.76 2.54 13.51
C SER A 198 -10.38 4.00 13.71
N ILE A 199 -10.85 4.93 12.87
CA ILE A 199 -10.37 6.32 12.93
C ILE A 199 -11.45 7.38 12.57
N LYS A 200 -12.64 7.31 13.18
CA LYS A 200 -13.74 8.27 12.92
C LYS A 200 -13.46 9.70 13.40
N SER A 201 -12.47 9.90 14.29
CA SER A 201 -12.20 11.18 14.98
C SER A 201 -10.86 11.83 14.63
N ASN A 202 -10.13 11.34 13.62
CA ASN A 202 -8.84 11.93 13.24
C ASN A 202 -9.05 13.21 12.42
N LEU A 203 -8.94 14.34 13.11
CA LEU A 203 -9.05 15.68 12.54
C LEU A 203 -8.02 15.97 11.44
N SER A 204 -6.84 15.36 11.50
CA SER A 204 -5.80 15.52 10.47
C SER A 204 -6.21 14.88 9.14
N LEU A 205 -6.92 13.74 9.17
CA LEU A 205 -7.47 13.13 7.94
C LEU A 205 -8.52 14.04 7.32
N GLN A 206 -9.45 14.55 8.14
CA GLN A 206 -10.47 15.49 7.68
C GLN A 206 -9.83 16.73 7.06
N GLN A 207 -8.86 17.36 7.73
CA GLN A 207 -8.17 18.55 7.24
C GLN A 207 -7.47 18.32 5.91
N ASN A 208 -6.80 17.17 5.73
CA ASN A 208 -6.14 16.87 4.46
C ASN A 208 -7.12 16.61 3.33
N ILE A 209 -8.23 15.91 3.58
CA ILE A 209 -9.28 15.74 2.57
C ILE A 209 -9.91 17.10 2.22
N GLN A 210 -10.12 17.99 3.20
CA GLN A 210 -10.56 19.37 2.94
C GLN A 210 -9.56 20.13 2.05
N ASN A 211 -8.25 19.97 2.29
CA ASN A 211 -7.21 20.63 1.49
C ASN A 211 -7.21 20.12 0.04
N ILE A 212 -7.41 18.81 -0.18
CA ILE A 212 -7.53 18.23 -1.52
C ILE A 212 -8.74 18.80 -2.28
N ILE A 213 -9.88 18.92 -1.60
CA ILE A 213 -11.13 19.39 -2.22
C ILE A 213 -11.17 20.92 -2.35
N GLY A 214 -10.42 21.64 -1.51
CA GLY A 214 -10.45 23.09 -1.42
C GLY A 214 -11.75 23.64 -0.83
N ARG A 215 -12.55 22.80 -0.15
CA ARG A 215 -13.81 23.20 0.51
C ARG A 215 -13.93 22.61 1.91
N PRO A 216 -14.56 23.33 2.86
CA PRO A 216 -14.82 22.79 4.19
C PRO A 216 -15.75 21.57 4.15
N ILE A 217 -15.47 20.60 5.00
CA ILE A 217 -16.25 19.36 5.15
C ILE A 217 -17.13 19.47 6.40
N LYS A 218 -18.38 19.02 6.29
CA LYS A 218 -19.29 18.79 7.43
C LYS A 218 -19.54 17.31 7.64
N SER A 219 -20.01 16.97 8.84
CA SER A 219 -20.49 15.62 9.17
C SER A 219 -19.46 14.50 9.02
N PHE A 220 -18.16 14.79 9.01
CA PHE A 220 -17.10 13.77 8.89
C PHE A 220 -17.21 12.73 10.03
N SER A 221 -17.33 13.15 11.28
CA SER A 221 -17.46 12.19 12.38
C SER A 221 -18.82 11.44 12.42
N GLN A 222 -19.79 11.81 11.58
CA GLN A 222 -21.13 11.21 11.57
C GLN A 222 -21.25 9.99 10.66
N TYR A 223 -20.37 9.86 9.66
CA TYR A 223 -20.37 8.72 8.75
C TYR A 223 -19.49 7.59 9.26
N GLU A 224 -20.00 6.36 9.23
CA GLU A 224 -19.30 5.19 9.72
C GLU A 224 -18.10 4.82 8.83
N GLU A 225 -18.16 5.19 7.57
CA GLU A 225 -17.12 4.92 6.59
C GLU A 225 -15.81 5.63 6.93
N ASN A 226 -15.85 6.78 7.61
CA ASN A 226 -14.65 7.59 7.82
C ASN A 226 -13.60 6.88 8.67
N GLY A 227 -12.50 6.51 8.01
CA GLY A 227 -11.40 5.79 8.62
C GLY A 227 -11.67 4.30 8.81
N ARG A 228 -12.73 3.75 8.21
CA ARG A 228 -13.05 2.32 8.24
C ARG A 228 -12.14 1.54 7.31
N PHE A 229 -11.53 0.47 7.81
CA PHE A 229 -10.83 -0.48 6.96
C PHE A 229 -11.77 -1.57 6.51
N SER A 230 -11.66 -1.96 5.24
CA SER A 230 -12.44 -3.06 4.66
C SER A 230 -11.52 -3.91 3.79
N LEU A 231 -11.63 -5.22 3.92
CA LEU A 231 -10.90 -6.20 3.12
C LEU A 231 -11.89 -7.03 2.30
N SER A 232 -11.50 -7.31 1.06
CA SER A 232 -12.27 -8.16 0.16
C SER A 232 -11.35 -9.08 -0.63
N HIS A 233 -11.87 -10.24 -1.02
CA HIS A 233 -11.12 -11.29 -1.70
C HIS A 233 -11.70 -11.55 -3.09
N ARG A 234 -11.01 -12.33 -3.91
CA ARG A 234 -11.41 -12.69 -5.28
C ARG A 234 -12.87 -13.16 -5.39
N THR A 235 -13.38 -13.85 -4.37
CA THR A 235 -14.73 -14.41 -4.34
C THR A 235 -15.79 -13.45 -3.81
N THR A 236 -15.41 -12.28 -3.31
CA THR A 236 -16.35 -11.25 -2.85
C THR A 236 -17.23 -10.79 -4.03
N PRO A 237 -18.56 -10.79 -3.89
CA PRO A 237 -19.45 -10.32 -4.95
C PRO A 237 -19.24 -8.84 -5.25
N VAL A 238 -19.27 -8.48 -6.53
CA VAL A 238 -19.26 -7.08 -6.99
C VAL A 238 -20.70 -6.58 -7.05
N SER A 239 -20.97 -5.47 -6.37
CA SER A 239 -22.28 -4.79 -6.40
C SER A 239 -22.13 -3.36 -6.90
N LEU A 240 -23.11 -2.90 -7.68
CA LEU A 240 -23.30 -1.48 -7.98
C LEU A 240 -23.81 -0.77 -6.72
N ASP A 241 -23.33 0.44 -6.48
CA ASP A 241 -23.63 1.22 -5.29
C ASP A 241 -23.88 2.70 -5.64
N THR A 242 -24.67 3.35 -4.80
CA THR A 242 -24.89 4.79 -4.73
C THR A 242 -25.15 5.13 -3.27
N LYS A 243 -24.56 6.22 -2.78
CA LYS A 243 -24.64 6.58 -1.37
C LYS A 243 -25.43 7.88 -1.17
N PRO A 244 -26.07 8.06 0.00
CA PRO A 244 -26.86 9.26 0.28
C PRO A 244 -25.99 10.50 0.56
N TYR A 245 -24.74 10.32 1.02
CA TYR A 245 -23.77 11.41 1.21
C TYR A 245 -23.21 11.94 -0.10
N GLN A 246 -22.64 13.14 -0.06
CA GLN A 246 -22.17 13.84 -1.26
C GLN A 246 -20.91 13.22 -1.86
N TYR A 247 -19.90 12.91 -1.03
CA TYR A 247 -18.62 12.37 -1.49
C TYR A 247 -18.29 11.06 -0.79
N ALA A 248 -17.73 10.13 -1.56
CA ALA A 248 -17.10 8.91 -1.08
C ALA A 248 -15.60 9.00 -1.36
N GLY A 249 -14.81 8.33 -0.53
CA GLY A 249 -13.38 8.22 -0.67
C GLY A 249 -12.89 6.79 -0.43
N VAL A 250 -11.90 6.35 -1.19
CA VAL A 250 -11.15 5.14 -0.88
C VAL A 250 -9.65 5.41 -0.97
N VAL A 251 -8.88 4.88 -0.01
CA VAL A 251 -7.43 4.73 -0.13
C VAL A 251 -7.13 3.27 -0.41
N PHE A 252 -6.34 2.99 -1.45
CA PHE A 252 -5.89 1.64 -1.76
C PHE A 252 -4.66 1.26 -0.93
N LEU A 253 -4.77 0.18 -0.16
CA LEU A 253 -3.74 -0.20 0.82
C LEU A 253 -3.21 -1.62 0.60
N THR A 254 -3.43 -2.20 -0.58
CA THR A 254 -2.78 -3.45 -0.98
C THR A 254 -1.63 -3.16 -1.92
N PRO A 255 -0.37 -3.41 -1.50
CA PRO A 255 0.76 -3.28 -2.40
C PRO A 255 0.61 -4.31 -3.51
N ASN A 256 1.04 -3.94 -4.72
CA ASN A 256 1.06 -4.86 -5.85
C ASN A 256 -0.31 -5.36 -6.31
N ALA A 257 -1.39 -4.64 -5.95
CA ALA A 257 -2.73 -4.92 -6.45
C ALA A 257 -2.76 -4.84 -8.00
N PRO A 258 -3.57 -5.69 -8.67
CA PRO A 258 -3.88 -5.48 -10.07
C PRO A 258 -4.46 -4.08 -10.27
N VAL A 259 -3.84 -3.26 -11.14
CA VAL A 259 -4.31 -1.89 -11.41
C VAL A 259 -5.77 -1.89 -11.90
N THR A 260 -6.20 -2.96 -12.56
CA THR A 260 -7.57 -3.18 -13.04
C THR A 260 -8.59 -3.38 -11.90
N ALA A 261 -8.17 -3.62 -10.65
CA ALA A 261 -9.04 -3.86 -9.50
C ALA A 261 -9.45 -2.57 -8.76
N GLY A 262 -9.71 -1.52 -9.54
CA GLY A 262 -9.93 -0.16 -9.11
C GLY A 262 -11.36 0.14 -8.66
N ILE A 263 -11.82 1.35 -9.01
CA ILE A 263 -13.23 1.76 -8.96
C ILE A 263 -13.67 2.06 -10.38
N THR A 264 -14.83 1.53 -10.76
CA THR A 264 -15.53 1.89 -11.98
C THR A 264 -16.72 2.78 -11.64
N MET A 265 -16.87 3.88 -12.35
CA MET A 265 -18.04 4.74 -12.33
C MET A 265 -18.89 4.46 -13.56
N TYR A 266 -20.21 4.55 -13.40
CA TYR A 266 -21.19 4.21 -14.41
C TYR A 266 -22.21 5.33 -14.60
N ARG A 267 -22.83 5.36 -15.79
CA ARG A 267 -24.09 6.08 -16.03
C ARG A 267 -25.20 5.10 -16.38
N SER A 268 -26.43 5.43 -16.02
CA SER A 268 -27.60 4.69 -16.48
C SER A 268 -27.76 4.88 -17.99
N LYS A 269 -28.02 3.80 -18.72
CA LYS A 269 -28.48 3.88 -20.10
C LYS A 269 -29.94 4.33 -20.05
N THR A 270 -30.26 5.43 -20.75
CA THR A 270 -31.56 6.13 -20.71
C THR A 270 -32.76 5.19 -20.52
N ASN A 271 -33.51 5.39 -19.42
CA ASN A 271 -34.74 4.66 -19.06
C ASN A 271 -34.58 3.14 -18.84
N SER A 272 -33.38 2.65 -18.53
CA SER A 272 -33.15 1.23 -18.20
C SER A 272 -32.43 1.05 -16.85
N THR A 273 -32.58 -0.13 -16.26
CA THR A 273 -31.76 -0.59 -15.13
C THR A 273 -30.34 -0.96 -15.57
N GLU A 274 -30.05 -0.92 -16.88
CA GLU A 274 -28.70 -1.14 -17.38
C GLU A 274 -27.83 0.09 -17.18
N VAL A 275 -26.55 -0.18 -16.90
CA VAL A 275 -25.54 0.84 -16.72
C VAL A 275 -24.39 0.59 -17.70
N GLU A 276 -23.68 1.65 -18.07
CA GLU A 276 -22.45 1.57 -18.83
C GLU A 276 -21.32 2.28 -18.09
N ALA A 277 -20.12 1.69 -18.12
CA ALA A 277 -18.95 2.27 -17.49
C ALA A 277 -18.58 3.57 -18.23
N VAL A 278 -18.34 4.62 -17.47
CA VAL A 278 -17.93 5.94 -18.00
C VAL A 278 -16.49 6.26 -17.65
N ASP A 279 -16.06 5.87 -16.44
CA ASP A 279 -14.71 6.13 -15.94
C ASP A 279 -14.21 4.94 -15.11
N ILE A 280 -12.90 4.73 -15.11
CA ILE A 280 -12.23 3.72 -14.28
C ILE A 280 -11.00 4.35 -13.66
N VAL A 281 -10.90 4.28 -12.33
CA VAL A 281 -9.71 4.71 -11.58
C VAL A 281 -9.00 3.48 -11.04
N GLY A 282 -7.75 3.29 -11.48
CA GLY A 282 -6.95 2.11 -11.16
C GLY A 282 -6.54 2.02 -9.69
N ASN A 283 -6.39 0.79 -9.21
CA ASN A 283 -5.93 0.45 -7.87
C ASN A 283 -4.41 0.61 -7.76
N VAL A 284 -3.97 1.81 -7.39
CA VAL A 284 -2.56 2.14 -7.16
C VAL A 284 -2.34 2.25 -5.66
N TYR A 285 -1.34 1.55 -5.14
CA TYR A 285 -1.04 1.55 -3.71
C TYR A 285 -0.79 2.98 -3.20
N ASN A 286 -1.37 3.32 -2.05
CA ASN A 286 -1.33 4.65 -1.43
C ASN A 286 -1.99 5.77 -2.27
N ARG A 287 -2.88 5.44 -3.21
CA ARG A 287 -3.74 6.40 -3.88
C ARG A 287 -5.04 6.58 -3.13
N ILE A 288 -5.44 7.82 -2.89
CA ILE A 288 -6.82 8.17 -2.54
C ILE A 288 -7.60 8.56 -3.80
N VAL A 289 -8.84 8.07 -3.88
CA VAL A 289 -9.82 8.45 -4.91
C VAL A 289 -11.04 9.01 -4.18
N LEU A 290 -11.34 10.29 -4.40
CA LEU A 290 -12.54 10.95 -3.89
C LEU A 290 -13.48 11.23 -5.05
N PHE A 291 -14.76 10.91 -4.92
CA PHE A 291 -15.73 11.06 -6.01
C PHE A 291 -17.13 11.33 -5.46
N ASN A 292 -18.00 11.87 -6.32
CA ASN A 292 -19.40 12.06 -5.98
C ASN A 292 -20.08 10.72 -5.71
N ALA A 293 -20.53 10.49 -4.48
CA ALA A 293 -21.05 9.19 -4.06
C ALA A 293 -22.44 8.87 -4.64
N LYS A 294 -23.10 9.88 -5.23
CA LYS A 294 -24.38 9.71 -5.96
C LYS A 294 -24.17 9.16 -7.37
N THR A 295 -22.94 9.16 -7.88
CA THR A 295 -22.59 8.46 -9.12
C THR A 295 -22.71 6.96 -8.90
N ILE A 296 -23.29 6.23 -9.84
CA ILE A 296 -23.34 4.76 -9.79
C ILE A 296 -21.90 4.26 -9.88
N HIS A 297 -21.44 3.48 -8.91
CA HIS A 297 -20.07 3.00 -8.86
C HIS A 297 -19.99 1.57 -8.36
N SER A 298 -18.88 0.91 -8.67
CA SER A 298 -18.51 -0.36 -8.05
C SER A 298 -17.00 -0.50 -7.99
N VAL A 299 -16.55 -1.44 -7.17
CA VAL A 299 -15.25 -2.07 -7.42
C VAL A 299 -15.26 -2.73 -8.79
N THR A 300 -14.17 -2.57 -9.57
CA THR A 300 -14.10 -3.14 -10.92
C THR A 300 -14.07 -4.68 -10.87
N HIS A 301 -13.21 -5.23 -10.00
CA HIS A 301 -13.20 -6.62 -9.58
C HIS A 301 -12.35 -6.77 -8.32
N HIS A 302 -12.51 -7.89 -7.60
CA HIS A 302 -11.67 -8.23 -6.45
C HIS A 302 -10.51 -9.16 -6.84
N PHE A 303 -9.60 -9.40 -5.90
CA PHE A 303 -8.41 -10.24 -6.06
C PHE A 303 -7.91 -10.72 -4.69
N GLY A 304 -6.90 -11.59 -4.69
CA GLY A 304 -6.34 -12.20 -3.47
C GLY A 304 -7.24 -13.26 -2.86
N SER A 305 -6.65 -14.21 -2.14
CA SER A 305 -7.38 -15.18 -1.29
C SER A 305 -7.10 -14.97 0.19
N GLU A 306 -5.89 -14.51 0.51
CA GLU A 306 -5.44 -14.32 1.89
C GLU A 306 -5.55 -12.86 2.36
N MET A 307 -5.43 -12.65 3.68
CA MET A 307 -5.48 -11.35 4.34
C MET A 307 -4.44 -10.37 3.77
N GLU A 308 -3.25 -10.89 3.46
CA GLU A 308 -2.10 -10.13 2.96
C GLU A 308 -2.23 -9.80 1.46
N GLU A 309 -3.05 -10.52 0.71
CA GLU A 309 -3.18 -10.34 -0.74
C GLU A 309 -4.52 -9.75 -1.17
N GLY A 310 -5.52 -9.78 -0.28
CA GLY A 310 -6.84 -9.24 -0.54
C GLY A 310 -6.83 -7.73 -0.74
N ARG A 311 -7.90 -7.22 -1.34
CA ARG A 311 -8.12 -5.80 -1.61
C ARG A 311 -8.49 -5.08 -0.31
N LEU A 312 -7.47 -4.57 0.38
CA LEU A 312 -7.57 -3.74 1.56
C LEU A 312 -7.75 -2.27 1.13
N ILE A 313 -8.80 -1.65 1.65
CA ILE A 313 -9.06 -0.23 1.48
C ILE A 313 -9.33 0.43 2.81
N GLN A 314 -9.10 1.75 2.86
CA GLN A 314 -9.69 2.60 3.88
C GLN A 314 -10.74 3.51 3.24
N GLN A 315 -11.91 3.61 3.87
CA GLN A 315 -13.07 4.30 3.33
C GLN A 315 -13.23 5.69 3.96
N PHE A 316 -13.93 6.56 3.23
CA PHE A 316 -14.33 7.90 3.67
C PHE A 316 -15.68 8.26 3.06
N ALA A 317 -16.47 9.05 3.79
CA ALA A 317 -17.76 9.56 3.34
C ALA A 317 -18.00 10.94 3.97
N PHE A 318 -18.40 11.94 3.22
CA PHE A 318 -18.63 13.26 3.80
C PHE A 318 -19.47 14.16 2.89
N ASP A 319 -19.98 15.22 3.50
CA ASP A 319 -20.62 16.32 2.80
C ASP A 319 -19.76 17.57 2.86
N LEU A 320 -19.91 18.46 1.88
CA LEU A 320 -19.32 19.78 1.94
C LEU A 320 -20.26 20.77 2.67
N LEU A 321 -19.66 21.79 3.28
CA LEU A 321 -20.37 23.00 3.71
C LEU A 321 -20.82 23.81 2.49
#